data_AF-A0A965RUC6-F1
#
_entry.id   AF-A0A965RUC6-F1
#
_cell.length_a   1.000
_cell.length_b   1.000
_cell.length_c   1.000
_cell.angle_alpha   90.00
_cell.angle_beta   90.00
_cell.angle_gamma   90.00
#
_symmetry.space_group_name_H-M   'P 1'
#
loop_
_entity.id
_entity.type
_entity.pdbx_description
1 polymer ?
#
loop_
_entity_poly.entity_id
_entity_poly.type
_entity_poly.pdbx_seq_one_letter_code
_entity_poly.pdbx_strand_id
1 'polypeptide(L)'
;MRKFAVLLGLGLASFLLAEPSVFSSCPKVYSHLRRGELLNGGFAVGISVEEMQGIANSLSTPGLAIGPLPGKSFEQVLINASYRKSFWEKIGVVIRDIAGSHLLNDGNHRVAYLIAQRLIERNGIVRNPSNSDDQIYDIISKVGRKADGYRTPEEIAQKLRGY
;
A
#
# COMPACT_ATOMS: atom_id res chain seq x y z
N MET A 1 29.69 -38.14 -49.21
CA MET A 1 28.23 -38.29 -49.40
C MET A 1 27.56 -38.37 -48.03
N ARG A 2 26.32 -37.86 -47.96
CA ARG A 2 25.39 -37.79 -46.81
C ARG A 2 25.63 -36.68 -45.77
N LYS A 3 24.88 -35.60 -46.00
CA LYS A 3 24.47 -34.53 -45.09
C LYS A 3 23.54 -35.11 -44.01
N PHE A 4 23.67 -34.67 -42.76
CA PHE A 4 22.60 -34.69 -41.77
C PHE A 4 22.52 -33.32 -41.12
N ALA A 5 21.52 -32.56 -41.54
CA ALA A 5 21.08 -31.36 -40.85
C ALA A 5 20.09 -31.78 -39.76
N VAL A 6 20.38 -31.46 -38.50
CA VAL A 6 19.43 -31.57 -37.40
C VAL A 6 18.95 -30.16 -37.08
N LEU A 7 17.77 -29.84 -37.59
CA LEU A 7 16.95 -28.68 -37.25
C LEU A 7 16.24 -29.03 -35.94
N LEU A 8 16.78 -28.61 -34.78
CA LEU A 8 16.07 -28.69 -33.50
C LEU A 8 15.52 -27.30 -33.20
N GLY A 9 14.28 -27.08 -33.64
CA GLY A 9 13.44 -26.00 -33.14
C GLY A 9 12.95 -26.36 -31.75
N LEU A 10 13.21 -25.49 -30.78
CA LEU A 10 12.50 -25.43 -29.52
C LEU A 10 12.43 -23.96 -29.13
N GLY A 11 11.21 -23.42 -29.23
CA GLY A 11 10.90 -22.07 -28.83
C GLY A 11 11.18 -21.90 -27.35
N LEU A 12 12.10 -20.99 -27.03
CA LEU A 12 12.11 -20.38 -25.71
C LEU A 12 10.96 -19.39 -25.66
N ALA A 13 9.90 -19.81 -24.98
CA ALA A 13 8.80 -18.97 -24.57
C ALA A 13 9.38 -17.74 -23.84
N SER A 14 9.10 -16.56 -24.40
CA SER A 14 9.20 -15.30 -23.68
C SER A 14 8.35 -15.41 -22.43
N PHE A 15 8.98 -15.64 -21.28
CA PHE A 15 8.37 -15.41 -19.97
C PHE A 15 8.14 -13.91 -19.83
N LEU A 16 7.05 -13.43 -20.43
CA LEU A 16 6.40 -12.20 -20.01
C LEU A 16 6.01 -12.43 -18.54
N LEU A 17 6.77 -11.83 -17.63
CA LEU A 17 6.32 -11.58 -16.28
C LEU A 17 5.06 -10.72 -16.41
N ALA A 18 3.91 -11.38 -16.39
CA ALA A 18 2.63 -10.72 -16.23
C ALA A 18 2.72 -9.94 -14.92
N GLU A 19 2.65 -8.62 -15.01
CA GLU A 19 2.42 -7.77 -13.85
C GLU A 19 1.17 -8.32 -13.12
N PRO A 20 1.21 -8.47 -11.79
CA PRO A 20 0.03 -8.95 -11.07
C PRO A 20 -1.08 -7.91 -11.24
N SER A 21 -2.01 -8.21 -12.14
CA SER A 21 -3.23 -7.45 -12.42
C SER A 21 -4.26 -7.57 -11.29
N VAL A 22 -3.80 -7.59 -10.03
CA VAL A 22 -4.61 -7.70 -8.81
C VAL A 22 -5.45 -6.44 -8.58
N PHE A 23 -5.19 -5.36 -9.33
CA PHE A 23 -5.89 -4.08 -9.19
C PHE A 23 -7.05 -3.84 -10.16
N SER A 24 -7.32 -4.75 -11.09
CA SER A 24 -8.29 -4.50 -12.17
C SER A 24 -9.77 -4.74 -11.81
N SER A 25 -10.09 -5.31 -10.64
CA SER A 25 -11.45 -5.73 -10.30
C SER A 25 -12.16 -4.87 -9.25
N CYS A 26 -11.54 -3.81 -8.71
CA CYS A 26 -12.29 -2.86 -7.89
C CYS A 26 -13.03 -1.88 -8.81
N PRO A 27 -14.38 -1.89 -8.84
CA PRO A 27 -15.14 -0.90 -9.60
C PRO A 27 -14.76 0.51 -9.12
N LYS A 28 -14.92 1.50 -10.00
CA LYS A 28 -14.60 2.92 -9.74
C LYS A 28 -15.48 3.50 -8.62
N VAL A 29 -15.21 3.15 -7.35
CA VAL A 29 -15.87 3.71 -6.16
C VAL A 29 -15.37 5.15 -5.87
N TYR A 30 -14.48 5.70 -6.70
CA TYR A 30 -13.92 7.04 -6.53
C TYR A 30 -14.90 8.19 -6.82
N SER A 31 -16.03 7.94 -7.51
CA SER A 31 -16.96 8.99 -7.94
C SER A 31 -17.70 9.70 -6.80
N HIS A 32 -17.60 9.20 -5.56
CA HIS A 32 -18.29 9.75 -4.39
C HIS A 32 -17.35 10.31 -3.31
N LEU A 33 -16.03 10.20 -3.46
CA LEU A 33 -15.10 10.74 -2.48
C LEU A 33 -15.01 12.26 -2.62
N ARG A 34 -15.37 13.00 -1.57
CA ARG A 34 -15.19 14.45 -1.57
C ARG A 34 -13.74 14.79 -1.26
N ARG A 35 -13.20 15.77 -2.00
CA ARG A 35 -11.85 16.29 -1.78
C ARG A 35 -11.68 16.77 -0.34
N GLY A 36 -10.66 16.28 0.36
CA GLY A 36 -10.32 16.72 1.71
C GLY A 36 -11.27 16.24 2.81
N GLU A 37 -12.18 15.31 2.51
CA GLU A 37 -13.14 14.81 3.49
C GLU A 37 -12.47 14.03 4.62
N LEU A 38 -12.98 14.25 5.84
CA LEU A 38 -12.44 13.72 7.08
C LEU A 38 -12.44 12.18 7.09
N LEU A 39 -13.57 11.59 6.68
CA LEU A 39 -13.74 10.14 6.56
C LEU A 39 -12.93 9.50 5.43
N ASN A 40 -12.30 10.31 4.57
CA ASN A 40 -11.41 9.86 3.51
C ASN A 40 -9.93 10.18 3.80
N GLY A 41 -9.59 10.49 5.05
CA GLY A 41 -8.23 10.79 5.48
C GLY A 41 -7.76 12.23 5.27
N GLY A 42 -8.65 13.12 4.84
CA GLY A 42 -8.32 14.52 4.51
C GLY A 42 -7.41 14.66 3.28
N PHE A 43 -7.21 13.61 2.49
CA PHE A 43 -6.45 13.65 1.24
C PHE A 43 -7.22 14.41 0.14
N ALA A 44 -6.51 14.98 -0.82
CA ALA A 44 -7.16 15.66 -1.95
C ALA A 44 -7.97 14.67 -2.79
N VAL A 45 -7.39 13.50 -3.04
CA VAL A 45 -8.08 12.31 -3.54
C VAL A 45 -7.87 11.21 -2.50
N GLY A 46 -8.89 10.98 -1.67
CA GLY A 46 -8.81 10.05 -0.54
C GLY A 46 -9.10 8.60 -0.87
N ILE A 47 -9.26 7.79 0.18
CA ILE A 47 -9.57 6.36 0.17
C ILE A 47 -10.74 6.11 1.13
N SER A 48 -11.69 5.23 0.77
CA SER A 48 -12.78 4.86 1.67
C SER A 48 -12.39 3.69 2.58
N VAL A 49 -13.15 3.49 3.66
CA VAL A 49 -13.00 2.33 4.56
C VAL A 49 -13.23 1.02 3.81
N GLU A 50 -14.22 0.98 2.91
CA GLU A 50 -14.54 -0.19 2.10
C GLU A 50 -13.40 -0.52 1.13
N GLU A 51 -12.74 0.50 0.57
CA GLU A 51 -11.56 0.29 -0.28
C GLU A 51 -10.37 -0.25 0.54
N MET A 52 -10.12 0.28 1.74
CA MET A 52 -9.09 -0.25 2.65
C MET A 52 -9.38 -1.70 3.04
N GLN A 53 -10.64 -2.01 3.35
CA GLN A 53 -11.08 -3.37 3.64
C GLN A 53 -10.97 -4.27 2.40
N GLY A 54 -11.28 -3.76 1.20
CA GLY A 54 -11.10 -4.47 -0.06
C GLY A 54 -9.64 -4.86 -0.30
N ILE A 55 -8.69 -3.99 0.03
CA ILE A 55 -7.25 -4.26 -0.03
C ILE A 55 -6.84 -5.34 0.99
N ALA A 56 -7.38 -5.30 2.21
CA ALA A 56 -7.12 -6.36 3.19
C ALA A 56 -7.69 -7.71 2.73
N ASN A 57 -8.91 -7.70 2.21
CA ASN A 57 -9.59 -8.88 1.69
C ASN A 57 -8.86 -9.49 0.50
N SER A 58 -8.26 -8.68 -0.39
CA SER A 58 -7.51 -9.21 -1.55
C SER A 58 -6.24 -9.96 -1.17
N LEU A 59 -5.73 -9.76 0.04
CA LEU A 59 -4.59 -10.48 0.61
C LEU A 59 -4.99 -11.67 1.48
N SER A 60 -6.30 -11.88 1.68
CA SER A 60 -6.82 -12.97 2.50
C SER A 60 -6.71 -14.32 1.78
N THR A 61 -6.63 -15.41 2.54
CA THR A 61 -6.60 -16.78 2.03
C THR A 61 -7.74 -17.61 2.64
N PRO A 62 -8.09 -18.79 2.08
CA PRO A 62 -9.16 -19.64 2.62
C PRO A 62 -9.02 -20.10 4.09
N GLY A 63 -7.89 -19.84 4.74
CA GLY A 63 -7.68 -20.10 6.18
C GLY A 63 -7.36 -18.85 7.01
N LEU A 64 -7.31 -17.68 6.38
CA LEU A 64 -6.93 -16.42 7.04
C LEU A 64 -7.62 -15.24 6.37
N ALA A 65 -8.75 -14.84 6.94
CA ALA A 65 -9.40 -13.58 6.62
C ALA A 65 -8.65 -12.43 7.30
N ILE A 66 -8.11 -11.50 6.53
CA ILE A 66 -7.40 -10.34 7.04
C ILE A 66 -8.39 -9.22 7.36
N GLY A 67 -8.37 -8.74 8.60
CA GLY A 67 -9.23 -7.64 9.02
C GLY A 67 -8.77 -7.00 10.33
N PRO A 68 -9.36 -5.85 10.71
CA PRO A 68 -9.06 -5.17 11.96
C PRO A 68 -9.30 -6.06 13.18
N LEU A 69 -8.39 -5.98 14.15
CA LEU A 69 -8.57 -6.60 15.47
C LEU A 69 -9.73 -5.95 16.24
N PRO A 70 -10.33 -6.64 17.22
CA PRO A 70 -11.39 -6.06 18.05
C PRO A 70 -10.99 -4.70 18.64
N GLY A 71 -11.89 -3.71 18.52
CA GLY A 71 -11.65 -2.34 18.98
C GLY A 71 -10.79 -1.48 18.05
N LYS A 72 -10.42 -1.99 16.87
CA LYS A 72 -9.66 -1.25 15.86
C LYS A 72 -10.48 -1.09 14.58
N SER A 73 -10.29 0.01 13.86
CA SER A 73 -11.01 0.27 12.61
C SER A 73 -10.16 1.10 11.64
N PHE A 74 -10.37 0.88 10.34
CA PHE A 74 -9.82 1.74 9.29
C PHE A 74 -10.38 3.16 9.34
N GLU A 75 -11.62 3.32 9.80
CA GLU A 75 -12.23 4.64 9.99
C GLU A 75 -11.40 5.51 10.94
N GLN A 76 -10.95 4.96 12.07
CA GLN A 76 -10.13 5.70 13.01
C GLN A 76 -8.77 6.10 12.41
N VAL A 77 -8.19 5.25 11.55
CA VAL A 77 -6.96 5.57 10.80
C VAL A 77 -7.17 6.81 9.92
N LEU A 78 -8.29 6.87 9.20
CA LEU A 78 -8.62 7.99 8.32
C LEU A 78 -8.92 9.26 9.13
N ILE A 79 -9.67 9.16 10.22
CA ILE A 79 -9.90 10.28 11.14
C ILE A 79 -8.56 10.82 11.66
N ASN A 80 -7.66 9.96 12.13
CA ASN A 80 -6.34 10.38 12.63
C ASN A 80 -5.50 11.04 11.54
N ALA A 81 -5.55 10.52 10.31
CA ALA A 81 -4.83 11.10 9.18
C ALA A 81 -5.37 12.50 8.85
N SER A 82 -6.69 12.69 8.90
CA SER A 82 -7.34 13.95 8.53
C SER A 82 -6.88 15.17 9.34
N TYR A 83 -6.41 14.97 10.58
CA TYR A 83 -5.88 16.04 11.42
C TYR A 83 -4.51 16.56 10.96
N ARG A 84 -3.83 15.87 10.05
CA ARG A 84 -2.55 16.28 9.50
C ARG A 84 -2.74 17.22 8.31
N LYS A 85 -1.80 18.14 8.12
CA LYS A 85 -1.88 19.09 7.00
C LYS A 85 -1.21 18.54 5.75
N SER A 86 0.03 18.05 5.87
CA SER A 86 0.79 17.59 4.71
C SER A 86 0.35 16.21 4.24
N PHE A 87 0.46 15.96 2.93
CA PHE A 87 0.20 14.64 2.35
C PHE A 87 1.03 13.54 3.01
N TRP A 88 2.33 13.80 3.19
CA TRP A 88 3.26 12.81 3.74
C TRP A 88 3.00 12.48 5.21
N GLU A 89 2.60 13.45 6.03
CA GLU A 89 2.20 13.18 7.42
C GLU A 89 0.91 12.37 7.50
N LYS A 90 -0.06 12.60 6.58
CA LYS A 90 -1.26 11.76 6.47
C LYS A 90 -0.88 10.32 6.15
N ILE A 91 0.01 10.10 5.19
CA ILE A 91 0.57 8.76 4.90
C ILE A 91 1.31 8.19 6.11
N GLY A 92 2.10 9.01 6.81
CA GLY A 92 2.79 8.62 8.03
C GLY A 92 1.83 8.10 9.11
N VAL A 93 0.67 8.76 9.30
CA VAL A 93 -0.39 8.28 10.20
C VAL A 93 -0.95 6.94 9.72
N VAL A 94 -1.29 6.83 8.42
CA VAL A 94 -1.84 5.58 7.85
C VAL A 94 -0.89 4.40 8.10
N ILE A 95 0.40 4.57 7.82
CA ILE A 95 1.41 3.52 8.03
C ILE A 95 1.57 3.22 9.53
N ARG A 96 1.70 4.24 10.37
CA ARG A 96 1.85 4.06 11.82
C ARG A 96 0.66 3.30 12.41
N ASP A 97 -0.55 3.69 12.08
CA ASP A 97 -1.75 3.13 12.69
C ASP A 97 -2.05 1.72 12.16
N ILE A 98 -1.65 1.38 10.93
CA ILE A 98 -1.79 0.02 10.40
C ILE A 98 -0.61 -0.86 10.85
N ALA A 99 0.61 -0.51 10.46
CA ALA A 99 1.81 -1.31 10.69
C ALA A 99 2.31 -1.22 12.13
N GLY A 100 2.52 -0.01 12.65
CA GLY A 100 3.11 0.21 13.97
C GLY A 100 2.18 -0.17 15.13
N SER A 101 0.87 0.02 14.94
CA SER A 101 -0.13 -0.30 15.95
C SER A 101 -0.70 -1.72 15.81
N HIS A 102 -0.26 -2.52 14.82
CA HIS A 102 -0.82 -3.83 14.50
C HIS A 102 -2.35 -3.79 14.39
N LEU A 103 -2.88 -3.01 13.44
CA LEU A 103 -4.31 -2.84 13.27
C LEU A 103 -5.03 -4.17 12.96
N LEU A 104 -4.40 -4.97 12.12
CA LEU A 104 -4.95 -6.17 11.51
C LEU A 104 -4.42 -7.42 12.20
N ASN A 105 -5.19 -8.50 12.11
CA ASN A 105 -4.80 -9.84 12.57
C ASN A 105 -3.61 -10.45 11.80
N ASP A 106 -3.40 -10.07 10.53
CA ASP A 106 -2.19 -10.37 9.76
C ASP A 106 -1.99 -9.30 8.66
N GLY A 107 -0.87 -9.33 7.96
CA GLY A 107 -0.67 -8.59 6.72
C GLY A 107 -0.50 -7.08 6.90
N ASN A 108 -0.34 -6.59 8.12
CA ASN A 108 -0.25 -5.17 8.47
C ASN A 108 0.69 -4.37 7.54
N HIS A 109 1.93 -4.85 7.33
CA HIS A 109 2.89 -4.14 6.46
C HIS A 109 2.45 -4.14 4.99
N ARG A 110 1.93 -5.27 4.48
CA ARG A 110 1.47 -5.41 3.10
C ARG A 110 0.26 -4.50 2.84
N VAL A 111 -0.71 -4.49 3.74
CA VAL A 111 -1.90 -3.62 3.62
C VAL A 111 -1.52 -2.14 3.72
N ALA A 112 -0.67 -1.77 4.68
CA ALA A 112 -0.17 -0.39 4.80
C ALA A 112 0.53 0.08 3.53
N TYR A 113 1.38 -0.79 2.93
CA TYR A 113 2.08 -0.52 1.69
C TYR A 113 1.12 -0.28 0.52
N LEU A 114 0.17 -1.19 0.29
CA LEU A 114 -0.77 -1.09 -0.84
C LEU A 114 -1.66 0.15 -0.72
N ILE A 115 -2.11 0.49 0.50
CA ILE A 115 -2.90 1.71 0.75
C ILE A 115 -2.04 2.96 0.48
N ALA A 116 -0.80 2.98 0.96
CA ALA A 116 0.11 4.11 0.76
C ALA A 116 0.40 4.33 -0.73
N GLN A 117 0.73 3.27 -1.47
CA GLN A 117 0.96 3.34 -2.93
C GLN A 117 -0.26 3.89 -3.66
N ARG A 118 -1.44 3.33 -3.37
CA ARG A 118 -2.70 3.77 -3.97
C ARG A 118 -2.96 5.26 -3.71
N LEU A 119 -2.67 5.77 -2.52
CA LEU A 119 -2.81 7.19 -2.17
C LEU A 119 -1.79 8.07 -2.89
N ILE A 120 -0.53 7.63 -3.00
CA ILE A 120 0.54 8.33 -3.72
C ILE A 120 0.19 8.47 -5.21
N GLU A 121 -0.14 7.35 -5.85
CA GLU A 121 -0.50 7.29 -7.28
C GLU A 121 -1.70 8.19 -7.60
N ARG A 122 -2.80 8.04 -6.86
CA ARG A 122 -4.05 8.77 -7.15
C ARG A 122 -3.96 10.28 -6.91
N ASN A 123 -3.03 10.73 -6.05
CA ASN A 123 -2.78 12.15 -5.79
C ASN A 123 -1.68 12.71 -6.71
N GLY A 124 -1.14 11.93 -7.64
CA GLY A 124 -0.10 12.36 -8.57
C GLY A 124 1.20 12.79 -7.87
N ILE A 125 1.48 12.23 -6.70
CA ILE A 125 2.67 12.59 -5.93
C ILE A 125 3.89 11.95 -6.59
N VAL A 126 4.74 12.79 -7.18
CA VAL A 126 6.03 12.35 -7.74
C VAL A 126 6.92 11.89 -6.60
N ARG A 127 7.27 10.61 -6.61
CA ARG A 127 8.21 10.02 -5.65
C ARG A 127 9.63 10.47 -5.98
N ASN A 128 10.47 10.58 -4.96
CA ASN A 128 11.90 10.69 -5.18
C ASN A 128 12.35 9.43 -5.94
N PRO A 129 13.06 9.53 -7.09
CA PRO A 129 13.55 8.37 -7.83
C PRO A 129 14.40 7.42 -6.99
N SER A 130 15.05 7.95 -5.94
CA SER A 130 15.82 7.17 -4.99
C SER A 130 14.97 6.28 -4.10
N ASN A 131 13.69 6.58 -3.88
CA ASN A 131 12.77 5.80 -3.06
C ASN A 131 12.08 4.73 -3.92
N SER A 132 12.75 3.59 -4.09
CA SER A 132 12.14 2.41 -4.71
C SER A 132 10.98 1.87 -3.85
N ASP A 133 10.12 1.06 -4.47
CA ASP A 133 9.05 0.34 -3.76
C ASP A 133 9.59 -0.46 -2.55
N ASP A 134 10.77 -1.05 -2.70
CA ASP A 134 11.48 -1.76 -1.63
C ASP A 134 11.85 -0.84 -0.46
N GLN A 135 12.22 0.42 -0.71
CA GLN A 135 12.54 1.36 0.36
C GLN A 135 11.30 1.79 1.13
N ILE A 136 10.17 2.00 0.45
CA ILE A 136 8.89 2.28 1.12
C ILE A 136 8.53 1.08 2.02
N TYR A 137 8.69 -0.14 1.50
CA TYR A 137 8.42 -1.34 2.28
C TYR A 137 9.38 -1.53 3.46
N ASP A 138 10.67 -1.19 3.32
CA ASP A 138 11.65 -1.18 4.42
C ASP A 138 11.28 -0.16 5.50
N ILE A 139 10.88 1.05 5.11
CA ILE A 139 10.39 2.09 6.03
C ILE A 139 9.19 1.57 6.82
N ILE A 140 8.20 0.97 6.15
CA ILE A 140 7.02 0.38 6.80
C ILE A 140 7.42 -0.75 7.74
N SER A 141 8.35 -1.61 7.32
CA SER A 141 8.87 -2.71 8.13
C SER A 141 9.57 -2.21 9.40
N LYS A 142 10.29 -1.08 9.32
CA LYS A 142 10.88 -0.41 10.47
C LYS A 142 9.81 0.14 11.41
N VAL A 143 8.74 0.77 10.89
CA VAL A 143 7.62 1.25 11.73
C VAL A 143 6.97 0.12 12.55
N GLY A 144 6.84 -1.07 11.98
CA GLY A 144 6.34 -2.24 12.71
C GLY A 144 7.28 -2.75 13.81
N ARG A 145 8.58 -2.46 13.73
CA ARG A 145 9.60 -2.87 14.71
C ARG A 145 9.74 -1.78 15.79
N LYS A 146 8.92 -1.85 16.84
CA LYS A 146 8.81 -0.82 17.89
C LYS A 146 10.13 -0.41 18.58
N ALA A 147 11.14 -1.29 18.64
CA ALA A 147 12.41 -1.04 19.33
C ALA A 147 13.27 0.03 18.64
N ASP A 148 13.45 -0.07 17.31
CA ASP A 148 14.38 0.75 16.51
C ASP A 148 13.70 1.40 15.28
N GLY A 149 12.37 1.46 15.31
CA GLY A 149 11.52 1.94 14.23
C GLY A 149 11.15 3.42 14.30
N TYR A 150 10.67 3.97 13.18
CA TYR A 150 10.10 5.31 13.13
C TYR A 150 8.77 5.34 13.89
N ARG A 151 8.60 6.30 14.80
CA ARG A 151 7.47 6.29 15.76
C ARG A 151 6.43 7.36 15.49
N THR A 152 6.85 8.50 14.95
CA THR A 152 5.95 9.63 14.73
C THR A 152 5.57 9.73 13.25
N PRO A 153 4.34 10.17 12.93
CA PRO A 153 3.95 10.42 11.54
C PRO A 153 4.89 11.36 10.79
N GLU A 154 5.49 12.33 11.49
CA GLU A 154 6.45 13.30 10.97
C GLU A 154 7.76 12.64 10.58
N GLU A 155 8.29 11.76 11.43
CA GLU A 155 9.51 11.00 11.15
C GLU A 155 9.29 10.05 9.96
N ILE A 156 8.17 9.35 9.94
CA ILE A 156 7.79 8.47 8.83
C ILE A 156 7.65 9.30 7.53
N ALA A 157 6.99 10.45 7.60
CA ALA A 157 6.82 11.36 6.46
C ALA A 157 8.15 11.84 5.90
N GLN A 158 9.11 12.20 6.76
CA GLN A 158 10.44 12.63 6.34
C GLN A 158 11.16 11.51 5.57
N LYS A 159 11.11 10.28 6.10
CA LYS A 159 11.76 9.12 5.47
C LYS A 159 11.14 8.76 4.13
N LEU A 160 9.80 8.81 4.02
CA LEU A 160 9.09 8.58 2.76
C LEU A 160 9.38 9.64 1.70
N ARG A 161 9.66 10.86 2.13
CA ARG A 161 9.97 11.99 1.24
C ARG A 161 11.43 11.96 0.76
N GLY A 162 12.34 11.44 1.59
CA GLY A 162 13.74 11.23 1.24
C GLY A 162 14.64 12.47 1.36
N TYR A 163 14.24 13.49 2.13
CA TYR A 163 15.05 14.66 2.49
C TYR A 163 14.60 15.28 3.81
#